data_AF-X0Y2F2-F1
#
_entry.id   AF-X0Y2F2-F1
#
_cell.length_a   1.000
_cell.length_b   1.000
_cell.length_c   1.000
_cell.angle_alpha   90.00
_cell.angle_beta   90.00
_cell.angle_gamma   90.00
#
_symmetry.space_group_name_H-M   'P 1'
#
loop_
_entity.id
_entity.type
_entity.pdbx_description
1 polymer ?
#
loop_
_entity_poly.entity_id
_entity_poly.type
_entity_poly.pdbx_seq_one_letter_code
_entity_poly.pdbx_strand_id
1 'polypeptide(L)'
;IGHAGGSGSGSRTVGAGQGLNVGESLTVGYDAAGVLTISNGGLVENTLGFIGDAASSTGTVTVDNGTWNNSSNLLVGYYGSGELTISNGGQVANTYGNIGYWAGSTGTVTVDGGIWTNRASLNVGGGSSAGGIGLLNVSNSGTVNVADTLKVWPGGTVELLGGQTNTESLIVESGGTLILDRGELSTVNLTGSGTFRFDSGTLRLEGGEISLAGPLDIHGDGT
;
A
#
# COMPACT_ATOMS: atom_id res chain seq x y z
N ILE A 1 -2.21 -12.23 15.47
CA ILE A 1 -0.81 -12.03 15.95
C ILE A 1 -0.81 -10.74 16.76
N GLY A 2 -0.43 -10.79 18.04
CA GLY A 2 -0.54 -9.66 18.98
C GLY A 2 -1.97 -9.46 19.52
N HIS A 3 -2.39 -10.31 20.47
CA HIS A 3 -3.66 -10.21 21.21
C HIS A 3 -3.39 -10.01 22.72
N ALA A 4 -4.11 -9.09 23.38
CA ALA A 4 -3.93 -8.77 24.80
C ALA A 4 -4.48 -9.85 25.77
N GLY A 5 -5.13 -10.90 25.28
CA GLY A 5 -5.56 -12.06 26.08
C GLY A 5 -4.43 -12.96 26.61
N GLY A 6 -3.17 -12.61 26.30
CA GLY A 6 -1.96 -13.27 26.81
C GLY A 6 -0.75 -12.34 26.73
N SER A 7 -0.90 -11.07 27.15
CA SER A 7 0.15 -10.10 27.51
C SER A 7 1.51 -10.18 26.77
N GLY A 8 1.52 -10.27 25.44
CA GLY A 8 2.74 -10.24 24.66
C GLY A 8 2.53 -9.69 23.25
N SER A 9 3.44 -8.82 22.83
CA SER A 9 3.68 -8.58 21.41
C SER A 9 3.88 -9.92 20.70
N GLY A 10 3.08 -10.21 19.68
CA GLY A 10 3.20 -11.48 18.95
C GLY A 10 4.13 -11.31 17.76
N SER A 11 5.10 -12.22 17.58
CA SER A 11 5.88 -12.30 16.34
C SER A 11 5.73 -13.68 15.70
N ARG A 12 5.67 -13.73 14.37
CA ARG A 12 5.63 -14.98 13.61
C ARG A 12 6.47 -14.87 12.35
N THR A 13 7.25 -15.90 12.05
CA THR A 13 8.02 -16.02 10.79
C THR A 13 7.52 -17.21 9.97
N VAL A 14 7.32 -17.01 8.67
CA VAL A 14 7.00 -18.03 7.68
C VAL A 14 8.15 -18.08 6.67
N GLY A 15 8.99 -19.10 6.79
CA GLY A 15 10.21 -19.26 5.99
C GLY A 15 10.09 -20.32 4.89
N ALA A 16 11.24 -20.75 4.37
CA ALA A 16 11.34 -21.74 3.30
C ALA A 16 10.54 -23.03 3.58
N GLY A 17 9.72 -23.42 2.59
CA GLY A 17 8.88 -24.61 2.66
C GLY A 17 7.71 -24.53 3.65
N GLN A 18 7.53 -23.39 4.33
CA GLN A 18 6.41 -23.17 5.25
C GLN A 18 5.23 -22.53 4.53
N GLY A 19 4.04 -23.03 4.85
CA GLY A 19 2.76 -22.43 4.50
C GLY A 19 1.98 -22.05 5.76
N LEU A 20 1.37 -20.87 5.77
CA LEU A 20 0.30 -20.54 6.70
C LEU A 20 -0.97 -20.29 5.90
N ASN A 21 -1.99 -21.13 6.09
CA ASN A 21 -3.33 -20.84 5.60
C ASN A 21 -4.24 -20.54 6.81
N VAL A 22 -4.76 -19.32 6.86
CA VAL A 22 -5.65 -18.86 7.96
C VAL A 22 -7.12 -19.08 7.63
N GLY A 23 -7.49 -19.32 6.37
CA GLY A 23 -8.87 -19.52 5.90
C GLY A 23 -9.80 -18.29 6.03
N GLU A 24 -9.60 -17.46 7.05
CA GLU A 24 -10.42 -16.30 7.40
C GLU A 24 -9.55 -15.03 7.51
N SER A 25 -9.75 -14.24 8.58
CA SER A 25 -9.03 -13.01 8.83
C SER A 25 -7.67 -13.27 9.47
N LEU A 26 -6.61 -12.74 8.86
CA LEU A 26 -5.29 -12.63 9.46
C LEU A 26 -5.10 -11.21 9.99
N THR A 27 -4.95 -11.08 11.31
CA THR A 27 -4.67 -9.80 11.96
C THR A 27 -3.26 -9.79 12.54
N VAL A 28 -2.50 -8.75 12.20
CA VAL A 28 -1.18 -8.43 12.76
C VAL A 28 -1.30 -7.13 13.53
N GLY A 29 -1.16 -7.22 14.85
CA GLY A 29 -1.44 -6.12 15.77
C GLY A 29 -2.93 -5.90 15.95
N TYR A 30 -3.60 -6.78 16.71
CA TYR A 30 -5.04 -6.64 16.97
C TYR A 30 -5.28 -5.47 17.93
N ASP A 31 -4.92 -5.63 19.21
CA ASP A 31 -5.02 -4.65 20.30
C ASP A 31 -3.67 -4.40 20.99
N ALA A 32 -2.60 -5.05 20.51
CA ALA A 32 -1.23 -4.91 20.95
C ALA A 32 -0.29 -4.90 19.73
N ALA A 33 1.02 -4.76 19.95
CA ALA A 33 1.99 -4.88 18.86
C ALA A 33 2.00 -6.30 18.25
N GLY A 34 2.06 -6.40 16.93
CA GLY A 34 2.18 -7.65 16.20
C GLY A 34 3.18 -7.55 15.06
N VAL A 35 3.95 -8.62 14.85
CA VAL A 35 4.96 -8.71 13.78
C VAL A 35 4.77 -9.99 12.99
N LEU A 36 4.75 -9.91 11.67
CA LEU A 36 4.77 -11.05 10.76
C LEU A 36 5.88 -10.88 9.74
N THR A 37 6.78 -11.86 9.66
CA THR A 37 7.79 -11.93 8.60
C THR A 37 7.48 -13.11 7.70
N ILE A 38 7.43 -12.88 6.39
CA ILE A 38 7.29 -13.88 5.36
C ILE A 38 8.54 -13.80 4.49
N SER A 39 9.35 -14.84 4.48
CA SER A 39 10.63 -14.78 3.77
C SER A 39 11.08 -16.10 3.19
N ASN A 40 12.12 -16.06 2.34
CA ASN A 40 12.79 -17.23 1.79
C ASN A 40 11.83 -18.23 1.11
N GLY A 41 10.85 -17.73 0.35
CA GLY A 41 9.83 -18.51 -0.34
C GLY A 41 8.68 -18.98 0.53
N GLY A 42 8.55 -18.48 1.77
CA GLY A 42 7.41 -18.76 2.62
C GLY A 42 6.09 -18.25 2.02
N LEU A 43 5.00 -18.96 2.29
CA LEU A 43 3.67 -18.66 1.76
C LEU A 43 2.67 -18.38 2.89
N VAL A 44 1.96 -17.27 2.82
CA VAL A 44 0.81 -16.96 3.67
C VAL A 44 -0.44 -16.77 2.82
N GLU A 45 -1.54 -17.37 3.25
CA GLU A 45 -2.84 -17.30 2.60
C GLU A 45 -3.93 -16.98 3.63
N ASN A 46 -4.82 -16.05 3.30
CA ASN A 46 -5.97 -15.68 4.13
C ASN A 46 -7.06 -14.99 3.28
N THR A 47 -8.23 -14.78 3.88
CA THR A 47 -9.34 -14.08 3.25
C THR A 47 -9.28 -12.58 3.47
N LEU A 48 -9.22 -12.11 4.72
CA LEU A 48 -9.12 -10.67 5.06
C LEU A 48 -7.84 -10.39 5.83
N GLY A 49 -7.17 -9.27 5.57
CA GLY A 49 -5.87 -8.95 6.14
C GLY A 49 -5.92 -7.61 6.84
N PHE A 50 -5.51 -7.59 8.11
CA PHE A 50 -5.48 -6.39 8.94
C PHE A 50 -4.09 -6.20 9.52
N ILE A 51 -3.53 -5.01 9.36
CA ILE A 51 -2.27 -4.60 9.98
C ILE A 51 -2.56 -3.34 10.80
N GLY A 52 -2.45 -3.44 12.13
CA GLY A 52 -2.87 -2.37 13.05
C GLY A 52 -4.40 -2.23 13.09
N ASP A 53 -5.06 -3.23 13.69
CA ASP A 53 -6.52 -3.35 13.67
C ASP A 53 -7.23 -2.34 14.59
N ALA A 54 -6.93 -2.33 15.88
CA ALA A 54 -7.55 -1.45 16.88
C ALA A 54 -6.80 -0.12 17.08
N ALA A 55 -7.48 0.85 17.67
CA ALA A 55 -6.87 2.12 18.05
C ALA A 55 -5.65 1.90 18.96
N SER A 56 -4.56 2.63 18.71
CA SER A 56 -3.27 2.50 19.40
C SER A 56 -2.54 1.16 19.24
N SER A 57 -3.05 0.22 18.43
CA SER A 57 -2.30 -0.99 18.10
C SER A 57 -1.30 -0.73 16.97
N THR A 58 -0.28 -1.59 16.89
CA THR A 58 0.74 -1.52 15.84
C THR A 58 0.90 -2.89 15.19
N GLY A 59 0.69 -2.97 13.89
CA GLY A 59 1.03 -4.14 13.09
C GLY A 59 2.21 -3.85 12.18
N THR A 60 3.15 -4.78 12.10
CA THR A 60 4.27 -4.70 11.16
C THR A 60 4.36 -6.01 10.38
N VAL A 61 4.37 -5.92 9.06
CA VAL A 61 4.53 -7.07 8.16
C VAL A 61 5.69 -6.83 7.21
N THR A 62 6.58 -7.82 7.11
CA THR A 62 7.66 -7.85 6.12
C THR A 62 7.47 -9.05 5.21
N VAL A 63 7.44 -8.80 3.90
CA VAL A 63 7.42 -9.82 2.84
C VAL A 63 8.70 -9.68 2.04
N ASP A 64 9.70 -10.48 2.39
CA ASP A 64 11.07 -10.41 1.87
C ASP A 64 11.41 -11.70 1.11
N ASN A 65 11.33 -11.66 -0.23
CA ASN A 65 11.39 -12.88 -1.06
C ASN A 65 10.38 -13.96 -0.59
N GLY A 66 9.19 -13.55 -0.18
CA GLY A 66 8.09 -14.44 0.23
C GLY A 66 6.79 -14.09 -0.48
N THR A 67 5.72 -14.84 -0.21
CA THR A 67 4.41 -14.62 -0.84
C THR A 67 3.31 -14.47 0.19
N TRP A 68 2.50 -13.43 0.05
CA TRP A 68 1.27 -13.24 0.81
C TRP A 68 0.07 -13.08 -0.12
N ASN A 69 -0.80 -14.09 -0.15
CA ASN A 69 -2.03 -14.10 -0.91
C ASN A 69 -3.23 -13.85 0.01
N ASN A 70 -3.80 -12.66 -0.13
CA ASN A 70 -5.06 -12.29 0.48
C ASN A 70 -6.16 -12.38 -0.61
N SER A 71 -7.25 -13.11 -0.36
CA SER A 71 -8.29 -13.30 -1.39
C SER A 71 -9.31 -12.16 -1.43
N SER A 72 -9.33 -11.28 -0.43
CA SER A 72 -10.26 -10.14 -0.33
C SER A 72 -9.49 -8.85 0.02
N ASN A 73 -9.87 -8.16 1.09
CA ASN A 73 -9.31 -6.86 1.45
C ASN A 73 -8.03 -7.00 2.25
N LEU A 74 -7.06 -6.13 1.94
CA LEU A 74 -5.89 -5.86 2.77
C LEU A 74 -5.98 -4.41 3.29
N LEU A 75 -6.00 -4.26 4.61
CA LEU A 75 -6.08 -2.97 5.30
C LEU A 75 -4.82 -2.74 6.12
N VAL A 76 -4.07 -1.70 5.76
CA VAL A 76 -2.84 -1.28 6.44
C VAL A 76 -3.12 -0.01 7.21
N GLY A 77 -3.13 -0.10 8.54
CA GLY A 77 -3.62 0.96 9.42
C GLY A 77 -5.14 1.06 9.38
N TYR A 78 -5.83 0.09 9.99
CA TYR A 78 -7.30 0.06 9.98
C TYR A 78 -7.87 1.12 10.94
N TYR A 79 -7.86 0.88 12.27
CA TYR A 79 -8.01 1.93 13.28
C TYR A 79 -6.67 2.31 13.94
N GLY A 80 -5.65 1.45 13.82
CA GLY A 80 -4.35 1.63 14.44
C GLY A 80 -3.25 2.10 13.47
N SER A 81 -2.02 1.75 13.81
CA SER A 81 -0.85 1.95 12.94
C SER A 81 -0.47 0.65 12.25
N GLY A 82 -0.38 0.66 10.93
CA GLY A 82 0.03 -0.50 10.15
C GLY A 82 1.20 -0.20 9.23
N GLU A 83 2.16 -1.12 9.20
CA GLU A 83 3.33 -1.06 8.32
C GLU A 83 3.46 -2.35 7.52
N LEU A 84 3.62 -2.22 6.20
CA LEU A 84 3.89 -3.33 5.29
C LEU A 84 5.10 -3.00 4.42
N THR A 85 6.13 -3.84 4.50
CA THR A 85 7.29 -3.78 3.60
C THR A 85 7.30 -4.99 2.69
N ILE A 86 7.44 -4.77 1.38
CA ILE A 86 7.51 -5.80 0.34
C ILE A 86 8.83 -5.60 -0.40
N SER A 87 9.74 -6.57 -0.31
CA SER A 87 11.13 -6.39 -0.77
C SER A 87 11.75 -7.64 -1.37
N ASN A 88 12.87 -7.45 -2.09
CA ASN A 88 13.72 -8.51 -2.67
C ASN A 88 12.92 -9.58 -3.44
N GLY A 89 12.02 -9.17 -4.34
CA GLY A 89 11.16 -10.08 -5.10
C GLY A 89 9.99 -10.67 -4.33
N GLY A 90 9.73 -10.18 -3.11
CA GLY A 90 8.52 -10.51 -2.36
C GLY A 90 7.25 -10.12 -3.11
N GLN A 91 6.19 -10.91 -2.92
CA GLN A 91 4.93 -10.78 -3.65
C GLN A 91 3.76 -10.70 -2.68
N VAL A 92 2.95 -9.66 -2.81
CA VAL A 92 1.68 -9.51 -2.10
C VAL A 92 0.56 -9.36 -3.12
N ALA A 93 -0.54 -10.07 -2.92
CA ALA A 93 -1.73 -9.94 -3.75
C ALA A 93 -3.00 -9.87 -2.91
N ASN A 94 -3.91 -8.98 -3.27
CA ASN A 94 -5.23 -8.82 -2.66
C ASN A 94 -6.26 -8.37 -3.70
N THR A 95 -7.54 -8.36 -3.33
CA THR A 95 -8.60 -7.82 -4.18
C THR A 95 -8.66 -6.29 -4.04
N TYR A 96 -8.97 -5.77 -2.84
CA TYR A 96 -8.97 -4.32 -2.57
C TYR A 96 -7.93 -3.95 -1.53
N GLY A 97 -7.18 -2.87 -1.76
CA GLY A 97 -6.15 -2.37 -0.85
C GLY A 97 -6.56 -1.07 -0.21
N ASN A 98 -6.25 -0.87 1.08
CA ASN A 98 -6.46 0.39 1.75
C ASN A 98 -5.31 0.71 2.71
N ILE A 99 -4.87 1.97 2.71
CA ILE A 99 -3.78 2.47 3.55
C ILE A 99 -4.30 3.68 4.34
N GLY A 100 -4.29 3.60 5.67
CA GLY A 100 -4.84 4.66 6.53
C GLY A 100 -6.36 4.75 6.44
N TYR A 101 -7.07 3.64 6.71
CA TYR A 101 -8.50 3.49 6.36
C TYR A 101 -9.43 4.41 7.14
N TRP A 102 -9.36 4.43 8.47
CA TRP A 102 -10.22 5.26 9.32
C TRP A 102 -9.53 6.55 9.78
N ALA A 103 -10.34 7.55 10.12
CA ALA A 103 -9.83 8.78 10.72
C ALA A 103 -9.00 8.48 11.99
N GLY A 104 -7.82 9.10 12.08
CA GLY A 104 -6.87 8.87 13.17
C GLY A 104 -5.98 7.62 13.01
N SER A 105 -6.20 6.78 11.99
CA SER A 105 -5.31 5.67 11.68
C SER A 105 -4.11 6.13 10.86
N THR A 106 -3.05 5.31 10.82
CA THR A 106 -1.87 5.55 9.99
C THR A 106 -1.47 4.25 9.31
N GLY A 107 -1.43 4.26 7.98
CA GLY A 107 -0.92 3.16 7.18
C GLY A 107 0.32 3.56 6.41
N THR A 108 1.30 2.68 6.36
CA THR A 108 2.49 2.85 5.51
C THR A 108 2.78 1.55 4.77
N VAL A 109 2.91 1.65 3.45
CA VAL A 109 3.32 0.53 2.59
C VAL A 109 4.58 0.96 1.83
N THR A 110 5.62 0.13 1.91
CA THR A 110 6.85 0.28 1.13
C THR A 110 7.01 -0.91 0.21
N VAL A 111 7.14 -0.65 -1.09
CA VAL A 111 7.43 -1.66 -2.12
C VAL A 111 8.82 -1.36 -2.70
N ASP A 112 9.79 -2.17 -2.30
CA ASP A 112 11.22 -1.95 -2.54
C ASP A 112 11.83 -3.15 -3.27
N GLY A 113 11.77 -3.16 -4.60
CA GLY A 113 12.15 -4.31 -5.42
C GLY A 113 11.23 -5.54 -5.27
N GLY A 114 10.04 -5.37 -4.69
CA GLY A 114 8.97 -6.37 -4.62
C GLY A 114 7.77 -6.02 -5.52
N ILE A 115 6.71 -6.82 -5.42
CA ILE A 115 5.48 -6.63 -6.21
C ILE A 115 4.25 -6.65 -5.29
N TRP A 116 3.40 -5.62 -5.42
CA TRP A 116 2.08 -5.59 -4.80
C TRP A 116 0.98 -5.51 -5.85
N THR A 117 0.10 -6.51 -5.90
CA THR A 117 -1.01 -6.59 -6.86
C THR A 117 -2.36 -6.42 -6.18
N ASN A 118 -3.10 -5.39 -6.59
CA ASN A 118 -4.50 -5.16 -6.23
C ASN A 118 -5.37 -5.52 -7.45
N ARG A 119 -6.23 -6.54 -7.32
CA ARG A 119 -7.10 -7.02 -8.42
C ARG A 119 -8.31 -6.11 -8.67
N ALA A 120 -8.51 -5.12 -7.81
CA ALA A 120 -9.48 -4.05 -7.93
C ALA A 120 -8.83 -2.74 -7.45
N SER A 121 -9.58 -1.85 -6.83
CA SER A 121 -9.12 -0.52 -6.44
C SER A 121 -8.17 -0.53 -5.22
N LEU A 122 -7.29 0.47 -5.17
CA LEU A 122 -6.40 0.78 -4.04
C LEU A 122 -6.69 2.20 -3.54
N ASN A 123 -6.96 2.34 -2.24
CA ASN A 123 -7.17 3.64 -1.58
C ASN A 123 -5.98 3.99 -0.68
N VAL A 124 -5.50 5.22 -0.77
CA VAL A 124 -4.43 5.78 0.08
C VAL A 124 -4.96 7.00 0.82
N GLY A 125 -4.88 6.99 2.15
CA GLY A 125 -5.48 8.00 3.02
C GLY A 125 -6.98 7.82 3.27
N GLY A 126 -7.49 6.59 3.11
CA GLY A 126 -8.91 6.32 3.32
C GLY A 126 -9.40 4.99 2.76
N GLY A 127 -10.70 4.92 2.53
CA GLY A 127 -11.42 3.75 2.01
C GLY A 127 -12.58 4.17 1.12
N SER A 128 -13.83 3.95 1.58
CA SER A 128 -15.04 4.46 0.92
C SER A 128 -15.25 5.98 1.10
N SER A 129 -14.52 6.58 2.04
CA SER A 129 -14.43 8.01 2.28
C SER A 129 -12.98 8.37 2.62
N ALA A 130 -12.68 9.68 2.69
CA ALA A 130 -11.44 10.16 3.29
C ALA A 130 -11.30 9.59 4.73
N GLY A 131 -10.08 9.20 5.08
CA GLY A 131 -9.78 8.50 6.33
C GLY A 131 -8.60 9.12 7.07
N GLY A 132 -7.62 8.28 7.40
CA GLY A 132 -6.42 8.63 8.15
C GLY A 132 -5.25 9.03 7.25
N ILE A 133 -4.04 8.91 7.77
CA ILE A 133 -2.82 9.15 7.00
C ILE A 133 -2.44 7.86 6.28
N GLY A 134 -2.32 7.93 4.96
CA GLY A 134 -1.86 6.81 4.15
C GLY A 134 -0.62 7.19 3.36
N LEU A 135 0.43 6.36 3.45
CA LEU A 135 1.66 6.53 2.68
C LEU A 135 1.95 5.26 1.87
N LEU A 136 2.17 5.42 0.56
CA LEU A 136 2.67 4.38 -0.33
C LEU A 136 3.98 4.84 -0.95
N ASN A 137 5.06 4.13 -0.65
CA ASN A 137 6.38 4.34 -1.24
C ASN A 137 6.72 3.19 -2.18
N VAL A 138 7.14 3.52 -3.41
CA VAL A 138 7.54 2.52 -4.41
C VAL A 138 8.93 2.88 -4.93
N SER A 139 9.91 1.99 -4.73
CA SER A 139 11.33 2.27 -4.97
C SER A 139 12.08 1.04 -5.50
N ASN A 140 13.30 1.25 -6.00
CA ASN A 140 14.23 0.22 -6.49
C ASN A 140 13.58 -0.87 -7.36
N SER A 141 12.89 -0.47 -8.43
CA SER A 141 12.17 -1.41 -9.32
C SER A 141 11.03 -2.18 -8.64
N GLY A 142 10.57 -1.76 -7.46
CA GLY A 142 9.33 -2.20 -6.88
C GLY A 142 8.15 -1.82 -7.77
N THR A 143 7.12 -2.68 -7.80
CA THR A 143 5.97 -2.51 -8.68
C THR A 143 4.67 -2.62 -7.91
N VAL A 144 3.78 -1.64 -8.10
CA VAL A 144 2.39 -1.70 -7.63
C VAL A 144 1.47 -1.78 -8.83
N ASN A 145 0.63 -2.83 -8.89
CA ASN A 145 -0.37 -2.98 -9.92
C ASN A 145 -1.76 -2.81 -9.30
N VAL A 146 -2.58 -1.96 -9.90
CA VAL A 146 -3.96 -1.70 -9.49
C VAL A 146 -4.84 -1.92 -10.72
N ALA A 147 -5.71 -2.92 -10.69
CA ALA A 147 -6.47 -3.29 -11.88
C ALA A 147 -7.49 -2.24 -12.30
N ASP A 148 -7.99 -1.45 -11.34
CA ASP A 148 -9.01 -0.43 -11.53
C ASP A 148 -8.46 0.93 -11.07
N THR A 149 -8.96 1.47 -9.97
CA THR A 149 -8.68 2.83 -9.56
C THR A 149 -7.68 2.88 -8.41
N LEU A 150 -6.59 3.62 -8.61
CA LEU A 150 -5.77 4.13 -7.51
C LEU A 150 -6.37 5.47 -7.07
N LYS A 151 -6.91 5.51 -5.85
CA LYS A 151 -7.48 6.73 -5.27
C LYS A 151 -6.61 7.24 -4.13
N VAL A 152 -6.21 8.50 -4.22
CA VAL A 152 -5.46 9.23 -3.20
C VAL A 152 -6.39 10.25 -2.56
N TRP A 153 -6.78 9.97 -1.33
CA TRP A 153 -7.67 10.79 -0.51
C TRP A 153 -6.91 11.94 0.17
N PRO A 154 -7.62 12.91 0.80
CA PRO A 154 -6.99 13.85 1.71
C PRO A 154 -6.17 13.13 2.78
N GLY A 155 -4.89 13.48 2.95
CA GLY A 155 -3.97 12.78 3.87
C GLY A 155 -3.32 11.52 3.29
N GLY A 156 -3.66 11.16 2.06
CA GLY A 156 -2.98 10.14 1.27
C GLY A 156 -1.79 10.71 0.50
N THR A 157 -0.68 9.98 0.50
CA THR A 157 0.52 10.30 -0.31
C THR A 157 1.02 9.05 -1.02
N VAL A 158 1.27 9.18 -2.32
CA VAL A 158 1.92 8.15 -3.15
C VAL A 158 3.23 8.72 -3.67
N GLU A 159 4.34 8.04 -3.38
CA GLU A 159 5.69 8.43 -3.80
C GLU A 159 6.32 7.33 -4.64
N LEU A 160 6.64 7.66 -5.90
CA LEU A 160 7.34 6.77 -6.81
C LEU A 160 8.81 7.22 -6.86
N LEU A 161 9.63 6.62 -6.01
CA LEU A 161 11.05 6.95 -5.75
C LEU A 161 12.01 6.06 -6.58
N GLY A 162 11.71 5.88 -7.86
CA GLY A 162 12.39 4.92 -8.75
C GLY A 162 11.65 3.58 -8.93
N GLY A 163 10.47 3.44 -8.33
CA GLY A 163 9.56 2.32 -8.56
C GLY A 163 8.50 2.59 -9.62
N GLN A 164 7.67 1.59 -9.89
CA GLN A 164 6.62 1.64 -10.92
C GLN A 164 5.23 1.44 -10.32
N THR A 165 4.25 2.21 -10.79
CA THR A 165 2.84 1.96 -10.50
C THR A 165 2.03 1.92 -11.79
N ASN A 166 1.17 0.92 -11.92
CA ASN A 166 0.25 0.75 -13.03
C ASN A 166 -1.18 0.78 -12.49
N THR A 167 -2.04 1.60 -13.08
CA THR A 167 -3.46 1.66 -12.71
C THR A 167 -4.31 1.94 -13.94
N GLU A 168 -5.59 1.54 -13.97
CA GLU A 168 -6.46 1.98 -15.05
C GLU A 168 -6.79 3.48 -14.90
N SER A 169 -7.22 3.87 -13.71
CA SER A 169 -7.52 5.28 -13.40
C SER A 169 -6.81 5.73 -12.13
N LEU A 170 -6.21 6.92 -12.17
CA LEU A 170 -5.70 7.60 -10.99
C LEU A 170 -6.59 8.79 -10.66
N ILE A 171 -7.01 8.87 -9.39
CA ILE A 171 -7.75 10.00 -8.83
C ILE A 171 -6.99 10.54 -7.63
N VAL A 172 -6.57 11.81 -7.68
CA VAL A 172 -5.98 12.50 -6.52
C VAL A 172 -6.91 13.60 -6.05
N GLU A 173 -7.59 13.36 -4.94
CA GLU A 173 -8.53 14.31 -4.34
C GLU A 173 -7.78 15.51 -3.72
N SER A 174 -8.50 16.61 -3.50
CA SER A 174 -7.94 17.78 -2.80
C SER A 174 -7.34 17.37 -1.45
N GLY A 175 -6.08 17.75 -1.18
CA GLY A 175 -5.35 17.33 0.01
C GLY A 175 -4.66 15.95 -0.08
N GLY A 176 -4.86 15.22 -1.17
CA GLY A 176 -4.03 14.08 -1.57
C GLY A 176 -2.81 14.53 -2.36
N THR A 177 -1.75 13.70 -2.34
CA THR A 177 -0.48 14.02 -2.99
C THR A 177 0.07 12.85 -3.81
N LEU A 178 0.49 13.15 -5.03
CA LEU A 178 1.28 12.26 -5.88
C LEU A 178 2.65 12.88 -6.14
N ILE A 179 3.71 12.09 -5.92
CA ILE A 179 5.10 12.47 -6.15
C ILE A 179 5.75 11.45 -7.08
N LEU A 180 6.38 11.95 -8.15
CA LEU A 180 7.21 11.16 -9.07
C LEU A 180 8.66 11.64 -9.00
N ASP A 181 9.49 10.93 -8.24
CA ASP A 181 10.95 11.11 -8.16
C ASP A 181 11.65 9.89 -8.75
N ARG A 182 12.09 9.97 -10.01
CA ARG A 182 12.72 8.86 -10.76
C ARG A 182 11.82 7.64 -11.01
N GLY A 183 10.60 7.61 -10.44
CA GLY A 183 9.64 6.53 -10.64
C GLY A 183 8.78 6.70 -11.90
N GLU A 184 8.01 5.67 -12.22
CA GLU A 184 7.14 5.61 -13.39
C GLU A 184 5.69 5.33 -12.99
N LEU A 185 4.77 6.15 -13.46
CA LEU A 185 3.33 5.90 -13.37
C LEU A 185 2.78 5.63 -14.77
N SER A 186 2.14 4.49 -14.98
CA SER A 186 1.30 4.23 -16.16
C SER A 186 -0.17 4.24 -15.76
N THR A 187 -0.97 5.05 -16.46
CA THR A 187 -2.42 5.12 -16.25
C THR A 187 -3.17 5.39 -17.56
N VAL A 188 -4.43 4.98 -17.65
CA VAL A 188 -5.29 5.40 -18.76
C VAL A 188 -5.82 6.80 -18.46
N ASN A 189 -6.39 6.99 -17.28
CA ASN A 189 -6.99 8.26 -16.88
C ASN A 189 -6.27 8.85 -15.67
N LEU A 190 -6.12 10.17 -15.67
CA LEU A 190 -5.63 10.92 -14.53
C LEU A 190 -6.56 12.09 -14.24
N THR A 191 -7.19 12.07 -13.08
CA THR A 191 -8.09 13.15 -12.64
C THR A 191 -7.77 13.59 -11.23
N GLY A 192 -8.14 14.81 -10.86
CA GLY A 192 -8.01 15.23 -9.48
C GLY A 192 -7.89 16.72 -9.24
N SER A 193 -7.94 17.09 -7.97
CA SER A 193 -7.70 18.45 -7.47
C SER A 193 -6.63 18.51 -6.38
N GLY A 194 -5.96 17.38 -6.12
CA GLY A 194 -4.82 17.31 -5.20
C GLY A 194 -3.53 17.86 -5.79
N THR A 195 -2.42 17.54 -5.11
CA THR A 195 -1.09 17.98 -5.49
C THR A 195 -0.41 16.94 -6.37
N PHE A 196 0.13 17.39 -7.49
CA PHE A 196 0.95 16.58 -8.39
C PHE A 196 2.34 17.18 -8.49
N ARG A 197 3.37 16.42 -8.12
CA ARG A 197 4.76 16.85 -8.15
C ARG A 197 5.61 15.88 -8.98
N PHE A 198 6.26 16.41 -10.01
CA PHE A 198 7.15 15.66 -10.88
C PHE A 198 8.57 16.21 -10.73
N ASP A 199 9.48 15.44 -10.14
CA ASP A 199 10.87 15.87 -9.96
C ASP A 199 11.77 15.32 -11.06
N SER A 200 11.71 14.01 -11.28
CA SER A 200 12.56 13.29 -12.25
C SER A 200 11.91 11.98 -12.69
N GLY A 201 10.60 11.82 -12.47
CA GLY A 201 9.87 10.62 -12.85
C GLY A 201 9.12 10.75 -14.18
N THR A 202 8.50 9.65 -14.61
CA THR A 202 7.77 9.55 -15.88
C THR A 202 6.29 9.27 -15.64
N LEU A 203 5.42 10.05 -16.27
CA LEU A 203 4.00 9.74 -16.43
C LEU A 203 3.74 9.21 -17.84
N ARG A 204 3.16 8.03 -17.94
CA ARG A 204 2.71 7.40 -19.19
C ARG A 204 1.19 7.35 -19.21
N LEU A 205 0.62 7.88 -20.29
CA LEU A 205 -0.80 7.76 -20.58
C LEU A 205 -1.02 6.71 -21.65
N GLU A 206 -1.79 5.68 -21.34
CA GLU A 206 -2.09 4.55 -22.24
C GLU A 206 -3.33 4.82 -23.12
N GLY A 207 -3.58 6.09 -23.46
CA GLY A 207 -4.62 6.50 -24.42
C GLY A 207 -5.87 7.18 -23.84
N GLY A 208 -5.88 7.56 -22.56
CA GLY A 208 -6.96 8.36 -21.95
C GLY A 208 -6.61 9.84 -21.74
N GLU A 209 -7.28 10.48 -20.78
CA GLU A 209 -7.20 11.93 -20.55
C GLU A 209 -6.55 12.30 -19.21
N ILE A 210 -5.96 13.51 -19.19
CA ILE A 210 -5.56 14.21 -17.97
C ILE A 210 -6.55 15.36 -17.72
N SER A 211 -7.19 15.37 -16.55
CA SER A 211 -8.08 16.45 -16.10
C SER A 211 -7.73 16.87 -14.67
N LEU A 212 -6.91 17.90 -14.54
CA LEU A 212 -6.43 18.41 -13.25
C LEU A 212 -7.05 19.78 -12.96
N ALA A 213 -7.67 19.89 -11.78
CA ALA A 213 -8.20 21.14 -11.23
C ALA A 213 -7.36 21.67 -10.05
N GLY A 214 -6.31 20.93 -9.66
CA GLY A 214 -5.40 21.24 -8.57
C GLY A 214 -4.04 21.78 -9.04
N PRO A 215 -3.12 22.09 -8.11
CA PRO A 215 -1.76 22.49 -8.45
C PRO A 215 -1.00 21.37 -9.14
N LEU A 216 -0.36 21.71 -10.26
CA LEU A 216 0.57 20.88 -11.00
C LEU A 216 1.96 21.54 -10.93
N ASP A 217 2.91 20.87 -10.28
CA ASP A 217 4.30 21.31 -10.23
C ASP A 217 5.19 20.33 -11.01
N ILE A 218 5.94 20.86 -11.97
CA ILE A 218 6.86 20.10 -12.82
C ILE A 218 8.24 20.74 -12.64
N HIS A 219 9.13 20.01 -11.96
CA HIS A 219 10.53 20.33 -11.90
C HIS A 219 11.25 19.56 -13.02
N GLY A 220 12.06 20.28 -13.79
CA GLY A 220 13.00 19.65 -14.71
C GLY A 220 14.22 19.12 -13.94
N ASP A 221 14.88 18.12 -14.49
CA ASP A 221 16.23 17.74 -14.09
C ASP A 221 17.19 18.85 -14.54
N GLY A 222 17.29 19.92 -13.74
CA GLY A 222 18.10 21.08 -14.07
C GLY A 222 19.48 20.67 -14.62
N THR A 223 19.65 20.86 -15.93
CA THR A 223 20.93 20.85 -16.63
C THR A 223 21.38 22.27 -16.88
#